data_AF-A0A537VHX9-F1
#
_entry.id   AF-A0A537VHX9-F1
#
_cell.length_a   1.000
_cell.length_b   1.000
_cell.length_c   1.000
_cell.angle_alpha   90.00
_cell.angle_beta   90.00
_cell.angle_gamma   90.00
#
_symmetry.space_group_name_H-M   'P 1'
#
loop_
_entity.id
_entity.type
_entity.pdbx_description
1 polymer ?
#
loop_
_entity_poly.entity_id
_entity_poly.type
_entity_poly.pdbx_seq_one_letter_code
_entity_poly.pdbx_strand_id
1 'polypeptide(L)'
;MRRIVIVASSVTTAVVLTVVSLMASSAEARGDRMNAIVVFRRPVAVARIRSAIGAFGLRASWKVIPGISGTFSSGQIRALRRRSDVVRVERERSFHAAMSTARRWYGVDQAVSNFGVTGDRSGAVKTYARSDVVACIVDTGIDASHVDLNQGQVIGWKDFVNGRVAAYDDNGHGSHVAGILAGQGDATWSLRGVAYGTALVGVKALDASGSGSTTAIINGVNY
;
A
#
# COMPACT_ATOMS: atom_id res chain seq x y z
N MET A 1 55.00 64.88 24.94
CA MET A 1 54.74 63.44 24.75
C MET A 1 53.70 62.97 25.76
N ARG A 2 52.52 62.54 25.32
CA ARG A 2 51.59 61.64 26.05
C ARG A 2 50.51 61.18 25.07
N ARG A 3 50.21 59.89 25.16
CA ARG A 3 49.71 59.01 24.10
C ARG A 3 48.19 59.08 23.97
N ILE A 4 47.71 59.08 22.73
CA ILE A 4 46.31 58.81 22.38
C ILE A 4 46.09 57.30 22.51
N VAL A 5 45.05 56.91 23.26
CA VAL A 5 44.56 55.52 23.35
C VAL A 5 43.26 55.47 22.54
N ILE A 6 43.25 54.70 21.46
CA ILE A 6 42.03 54.34 20.73
C ILE A 6 41.61 52.96 21.22
N VAL A 7 40.43 52.88 21.83
CA VAL A 7 39.76 51.61 22.14
C VAL A 7 38.82 51.31 20.97
N ALA A 8 39.11 50.27 20.19
CA ALA A 8 38.20 49.73 19.20
C ALA A 8 37.53 48.47 19.79
N SER A 9 36.23 48.55 20.08
CA SER A 9 35.40 47.39 20.38
C SER A 9 35.04 46.67 19.09
N SER A 10 35.42 45.41 18.96
CA SER A 10 34.95 44.52 17.89
C SER A 10 34.32 43.26 18.50
N VAL A 11 33.00 43.26 18.57
CA VAL A 11 32.19 42.06 18.81
C VAL A 11 31.05 42.13 17.82
N THR A 12 31.10 41.31 16.76
CA THR A 12 29.96 40.50 16.24
C THR A 12 30.28 39.94 14.84
N THR A 13 30.93 38.77 14.78
CA THR A 13 30.90 37.93 13.58
C THR A 13 30.90 36.45 13.95
N ALA A 14 29.88 36.00 14.69
CA ALA A 14 29.72 34.58 15.01
C ALA A 14 28.29 34.03 14.81
N VAL A 15 27.32 34.87 14.40
CA VAL A 15 25.90 34.44 14.30
C VAL A 15 25.50 34.08 12.86
N VAL A 16 26.22 34.55 11.84
CA VAL A 16 25.84 34.32 10.43
C VAL A 16 26.30 32.95 9.92
N LEU A 17 27.41 32.39 10.44
CA LEU A 17 27.94 31.10 9.96
C LEU A 17 27.10 29.89 10.44
N THR A 18 26.50 29.99 11.63
CA THR A 18 25.70 28.90 12.23
C THR A 18 24.35 28.72 11.52
N VAL A 19 23.74 29.80 11.05
CA VAL A 19 22.44 29.74 10.36
C VAL A 19 22.59 29.19 8.94
N VAL A 20 23.66 29.56 8.21
CA VAL A 20 23.92 29.05 6.86
C VAL A 20 24.22 27.55 6.87
N SER A 21 24.97 27.05 7.87
CA SER A 21 25.24 25.62 8.02
C SER A 21 23.98 24.80 8.38
N LEU A 22 23.04 25.39 9.14
CA LEU A 22 21.75 24.76 9.48
C LEU A 22 20.81 24.65 8.27
N MET A 23 20.84 25.64 7.38
CA MET A 23 20.01 25.65 6.15
C MET A 23 20.57 24.74 5.06
N ALA A 24 21.90 24.65 4.92
CA ALA A 24 22.54 23.69 4.03
C ALA A 24 22.31 22.23 4.50
N SER A 25 22.45 21.97 5.80
CA SER A 25 22.21 20.65 6.41
C SER A 25 20.77 20.15 6.21
N SER A 26 19.77 21.04 6.27
CA SER A 26 18.36 20.67 6.09
C SER A 26 17.98 20.40 4.62
N ALA A 27 18.66 21.05 3.66
CA ALA A 27 18.49 20.78 2.23
C ALA A 27 19.20 19.50 1.79
N GLU A 28 20.44 19.26 2.25
CA GLU A 28 21.17 18.00 2.02
C GLU A 28 20.47 16.80 2.68
N ALA A 29 19.87 17.01 3.87
CA ALA A 29 19.08 16.01 4.57
C ALA A 29 17.75 15.66 3.86
N ARG A 30 17.21 16.53 2.99
CA ARG A 30 16.02 16.21 2.17
C ARG A 30 16.38 15.42 0.91
N GLY A 31 17.54 15.68 0.31
CA GLY A 31 18.04 14.94 -0.87
C GLY A 31 18.55 13.52 -0.56
N ASP A 32 18.95 13.24 0.68
CA ASP A 32 19.54 11.94 1.05
C ASP A 32 18.52 10.88 1.51
N ARG A 33 17.22 11.21 1.57
CA ARG A 33 16.19 10.30 2.11
C ARG A 33 15.41 9.60 1.00
N MET A 34 15.26 8.28 1.13
CA MET A 34 14.50 7.47 0.19
C MET A 34 13.57 6.48 0.90
N ASN A 35 12.43 6.20 0.24
CA ASN A 35 11.51 5.18 0.67
C ASN A 35 12.06 3.81 0.29
N ALA A 36 12.16 2.92 1.27
CA ALA A 36 12.67 1.58 1.07
C ALA A 36 11.90 0.56 1.90
N ILE A 37 11.89 -0.66 1.39
CA ILE A 37 11.39 -1.85 2.05
C ILE A 37 12.59 -2.65 2.54
N VAL A 38 12.55 -3.01 3.82
CA VAL A 38 13.57 -3.83 4.46
C VAL A 38 12.92 -5.15 4.86
N VAL A 39 13.49 -6.25 4.37
CA VAL A 39 13.05 -7.60 4.73
C VAL A 39 14.12 -8.23 5.61
N PHE A 40 13.68 -8.82 6.73
CA PHE A 40 14.51 -9.47 7.72
C PHE A 40 14.38 -10.99 7.63
N ARG A 41 15.34 -11.72 8.20
CA ARG A 41 15.27 -13.19 8.29
C ARG A 41 14.17 -13.67 9.24
N ARG A 42 13.85 -12.86 10.25
CA ARG A 42 12.86 -13.11 11.30
C ARG A 42 12.22 -11.78 11.71
N PRO A 43 11.04 -11.77 12.34
CA PRO A 43 10.45 -10.54 12.85
C PRO A 43 11.42 -9.78 13.79
N VAL A 44 11.58 -8.48 13.57
CA VAL A 44 12.42 -7.59 14.39
C VAL A 44 11.59 -6.41 14.87
N ALA A 45 11.64 -6.13 16.18
CA ALA A 45 10.96 -4.96 16.73
C ALA A 45 11.54 -3.65 16.17
N VAL A 46 10.67 -2.73 15.77
CA VAL A 46 11.07 -1.42 15.21
C VAL A 46 11.98 -0.65 16.16
N ALA A 47 11.76 -0.75 17.47
CA ALA A 47 12.63 -0.14 18.48
C ALA A 47 14.09 -0.62 18.35
N ARG A 48 14.32 -1.93 18.14
CA ARG A 48 15.67 -2.50 17.97
C ARG A 48 16.34 -2.01 16.69
N ILE A 49 15.57 -1.77 15.64
CA ILE A 49 16.07 -1.19 14.38
C ILE A 49 16.49 0.26 14.64
N ARG A 50 15.63 1.05 15.31
CA ARG A 50 15.93 2.46 15.67
C ARG A 50 17.15 2.59 16.57
N SER A 51 17.35 1.70 17.53
CA SER A 51 18.57 1.68 18.35
C SER A 51 19.84 1.43 17.52
N ALA A 52 19.74 0.72 16.40
CA ALA A 52 20.88 0.39 15.58
C ALA A 52 21.21 1.43 14.49
N ILE A 53 20.20 2.12 13.94
CA ILE A 53 20.38 3.03 12.79
C ILE A 53 19.86 4.45 13.03
N GLY A 54 19.41 4.76 14.25
CA GLY A 54 18.75 6.01 14.59
C GLY A 54 17.28 6.08 14.15
N ALA A 55 16.66 7.23 14.38
CA ALA A 55 15.26 7.46 14.04
C ALA A 55 15.03 7.49 12.52
N PHE A 56 13.93 6.89 12.08
CA PHE A 56 13.46 6.92 10.70
C PHE A 56 11.93 7.00 10.66
N GLY A 57 11.41 7.54 9.56
CA GLY A 57 9.97 7.60 9.32
C GLY A 57 9.45 6.20 9.01
N LEU A 58 8.78 5.56 9.96
CA LEU A 58 8.14 4.27 9.73
C LEU A 58 6.86 4.51 8.91
N ARG A 59 6.71 3.79 7.80
CA ARG A 59 5.52 3.83 6.96
C ARG A 59 4.62 2.62 7.17
N ALA A 60 5.22 1.44 7.32
CA ALA A 60 4.50 0.20 7.60
C ALA A 60 5.40 -0.84 8.27
N SER A 61 4.78 -1.78 8.99
CA SER A 61 5.41 -3.01 9.47
C SER A 61 4.41 -4.15 9.33
N TRP A 62 4.86 -5.30 8.86
CA TRP A 62 3.96 -6.39 8.48
C TRP A 62 4.16 -7.64 9.31
N LYS A 63 3.10 -8.47 9.32
CA LYS A 63 3.13 -9.81 9.89
C LYS A 63 3.32 -10.87 8.81
N VAL A 64 2.74 -10.65 7.63
CA VAL A 64 2.81 -11.58 6.49
C VAL A 64 4.24 -11.77 5.97
N ILE A 65 5.05 -10.71 6.06
CA ILE A 65 6.49 -10.77 5.84
C ILE A 65 7.20 -10.11 7.03
N PRO A 66 8.33 -10.67 7.51
CA PRO A 66 9.15 -10.02 8.53
C PRO A 66 9.85 -8.80 7.90
N GLY A 67 9.13 -7.69 7.77
CA GLY A 67 9.61 -6.52 7.05
C GLY A 67 8.96 -5.22 7.48
N ILE A 68 9.60 -4.13 7.07
CA ILE A 68 9.12 -2.77 7.28
C ILE A 68 9.25 -1.94 6.00
N SER A 69 8.39 -0.94 5.85
CA SER A 69 8.59 0.19 4.94
C SER A 69 8.93 1.43 5.75
N GLY A 70 9.86 2.22 5.25
CA GLY A 70 10.22 3.49 5.88
C GLY A 70 11.00 4.43 4.99
N THR A 71 11.22 5.63 5.51
CA THR A 71 12.00 6.69 4.87
C THR A 71 13.37 6.79 5.55
N PHE A 72 14.40 6.35 4.85
CA PHE A 72 15.76 6.17 5.37
C PHE A 72 16.75 7.09 4.66
N SER A 73 17.78 7.56 5.37
CA SER A 73 18.93 8.20 4.74
C SER A 73 19.84 7.18 4.03
N SER A 74 20.71 7.62 3.12
CA SER A 74 21.68 6.69 2.50
C SER A 74 22.61 6.05 3.52
N GLY A 75 22.97 6.79 4.58
CA GLY A 75 23.72 6.25 5.72
C GLY A 75 22.99 5.11 6.42
N GLN A 76 21.69 5.27 6.66
CA GLN A 76 20.84 4.24 7.26
C GLN A 76 20.69 3.01 6.37
N ILE A 77 20.52 3.19 5.05
CA ILE A 77 20.46 2.07 4.10
C ILE A 77 21.78 1.29 4.07
N ARG A 78 22.92 1.99 4.05
CA ARG A 78 24.24 1.33 4.14
C ARG A 78 24.39 0.56 5.46
N ALA A 79 23.92 1.10 6.58
CA ALA A 79 23.95 0.41 7.87
C ALA A 79 23.06 -0.84 7.87
N LEU A 80 21.82 -0.74 7.35
CA LEU A 80 20.88 -1.86 7.23
C LEU A 80 21.45 -3.00 6.38
N ARG A 81 22.04 -2.69 5.22
CA ARG A 81 22.63 -3.70 4.31
C ARG A 81 23.78 -4.51 4.90
N ARG A 82 24.45 -4.01 5.93
CA ARG A 82 25.55 -4.72 6.62
C ARG A 82 25.08 -5.63 7.75
N ARG A 83 23.79 -5.60 8.11
CA ARG A 83 23.28 -6.43 9.19
C ARG A 83 23.06 -7.86 8.71
N SER A 84 23.46 -8.84 9.51
CA SER A 84 23.29 -10.27 9.22
C SER A 84 21.83 -10.73 9.22
N ASP A 85 20.95 -10.01 9.94
CA ASP A 85 19.52 -10.30 10.03
C ASP A 85 18.68 -9.64 8.93
N VAL A 86 19.28 -8.78 8.09
CA VAL A 86 18.64 -8.20 6.91
C VAL A 86 18.86 -9.11 5.72
N VAL A 87 17.78 -9.47 5.03
CA VAL A 87 17.80 -10.28 3.80
C VAL A 87 17.99 -9.38 2.58
N ARG A 88 17.23 -8.28 2.52
CA ARG A 88 17.29 -7.30 1.43
C ARG A 88 16.80 -5.93 1.86
N VAL A 89 17.31 -4.91 1.17
CA VAL A 89 16.82 -3.53 1.21
C VAL A 89 16.50 -3.12 -0.23
N GLU A 90 15.21 -2.97 -0.53
CA GLU A 90 14.70 -2.61 -1.85
C GLU A 90 14.12 -1.20 -1.83
N ARG A 91 14.25 -0.47 -2.94
CA ARG A 91 13.55 0.81 -3.08
C ARG A 91 12.06 0.56 -3.26
N GLU A 92 11.26 1.50 -2.80
CA GLU A 92 9.84 1.56 -3.12
C GLU A 92 9.65 1.60 -4.65
N ARG A 93 8.82 0.70 -5.19
CA ARG A 93 8.45 0.67 -6.61
C ARG A 93 6.96 0.95 -6.78
N SER A 94 6.61 1.45 -7.95
CA SER A 94 5.22 1.60 -8.40
C SER A 94 4.83 0.47 -9.34
N PHE A 95 3.62 -0.05 -9.17
CA PHE A 95 2.99 -1.04 -10.02
C PHE A 95 1.71 -0.46 -10.63
N HIS A 96 1.25 -1.02 -11.75
CA HIS A 96 0.05 -0.58 -12.43
C HIS A 96 -0.93 -1.74 -12.59
N ALA A 97 -2.22 -1.43 -12.53
CA ALA A 97 -3.29 -2.36 -12.90
C ALA A 97 -3.10 -2.84 -14.35
N ALA A 98 -3.34 -4.13 -14.59
CA ALA A 98 -3.24 -4.74 -15.90
C ALA A 98 -4.61 -5.28 -16.31
N MET A 99 -5.28 -4.61 -17.26
CA MET A 99 -6.46 -5.20 -17.89
C MET A 99 -6.03 -6.32 -18.82
N SER A 100 -6.47 -7.55 -18.55
CA SER A 100 -6.41 -8.62 -19.54
C SER A 100 -7.78 -9.27 -19.74
N THR A 101 -8.02 -9.67 -20.98
CA THR A 101 -9.17 -10.48 -21.40
C THR A 101 -8.92 -11.95 -21.04
N ALA A 102 -9.39 -12.40 -19.88
CA ALA A 102 -9.00 -13.70 -19.32
C ALA A 102 -10.14 -14.62 -18.84
N ARG A 103 -11.33 -14.60 -19.48
CA ARG A 103 -12.37 -15.62 -19.18
C ARG A 103 -12.29 -16.85 -20.08
N ARG A 104 -12.23 -16.67 -21.40
CA ARG A 104 -12.31 -17.77 -22.38
C ARG A 104 -11.05 -18.64 -22.44
N TRP A 105 -9.87 -18.02 -22.38
CA TRP A 105 -8.60 -18.73 -22.53
C TRP A 105 -8.22 -19.63 -21.35
N TYR A 106 -8.84 -19.41 -20.18
CA TYR A 106 -8.54 -20.16 -18.94
C TYR A 106 -9.66 -21.13 -18.52
N GLY A 107 -10.65 -21.39 -19.40
CA GLY A 107 -11.67 -22.43 -19.17
C GLY A 107 -12.64 -22.15 -18.02
N VAL A 108 -12.78 -20.89 -17.60
CA VAL A 108 -13.52 -20.50 -16.40
C VAL A 108 -15.02 -20.83 -16.51
N ASP A 109 -15.61 -20.60 -17.69
CA ASP A 109 -17.03 -20.92 -17.93
C ASP A 109 -17.29 -22.43 -17.85
N GLN A 110 -16.31 -23.25 -18.27
CA GLN A 110 -16.38 -24.70 -18.17
C GLN A 110 -16.25 -25.20 -16.73
N ALA A 111 -15.43 -24.54 -15.90
CA ALA A 111 -15.33 -24.85 -14.47
C ALA A 111 -16.66 -24.60 -13.73
N VAL A 112 -17.32 -23.46 -13.99
CA VAL A 112 -18.63 -23.16 -13.39
C VAL A 112 -19.67 -24.18 -13.85
N SER A 113 -19.74 -24.47 -15.15
CA SER A 113 -20.70 -25.42 -15.71
C SER A 113 -20.49 -26.85 -15.20
N ASN A 114 -19.24 -27.30 -15.03
CA ASN A 114 -18.94 -28.69 -14.68
C ASN A 114 -19.10 -28.97 -13.18
N PHE A 115 -18.84 -27.98 -12.32
CA PHE A 115 -18.81 -28.20 -10.87
C PHE A 115 -19.99 -27.56 -10.13
N GLY A 116 -20.79 -26.71 -10.79
CA GLY A 116 -21.95 -26.04 -10.16
C GLY A 116 -21.58 -25.13 -8.98
N VAL A 117 -20.32 -24.73 -8.87
CA VAL A 117 -19.81 -23.94 -7.75
C VAL A 117 -20.01 -22.46 -8.02
N THR A 118 -20.68 -21.77 -7.08
CA THR A 118 -21.06 -20.36 -7.21
C THR A 118 -20.37 -19.47 -6.15
N GLY A 119 -19.62 -20.07 -5.22
CA GLY A 119 -19.04 -19.40 -4.06
C GLY A 119 -19.99 -19.27 -2.86
N ASP A 120 -21.29 -19.49 -3.05
CA ASP A 120 -22.28 -19.60 -1.97
C ASP A 120 -22.05 -20.90 -1.19
N ARG A 121 -21.81 -20.79 0.12
CA ARG A 121 -21.70 -21.96 1.01
C ARG A 121 -22.84 -22.04 2.02
N SER A 122 -23.57 -20.95 2.21
CA SER A 122 -24.70 -20.87 3.13
C SER A 122 -26.00 -21.43 2.53
N GLY A 123 -26.08 -21.54 1.19
CA GLY A 123 -27.27 -21.98 0.47
C GLY A 123 -28.34 -20.88 0.36
N ALA A 124 -28.02 -19.66 0.80
CA ALA A 124 -28.89 -18.51 0.77
C ALA A 124 -28.37 -17.49 -0.24
N VAL A 125 -28.68 -17.73 -1.52
CA VAL A 125 -28.29 -16.85 -2.62
C VAL A 125 -28.70 -15.40 -2.28
N LYS A 126 -27.73 -14.47 -2.37
CA LYS A 126 -27.84 -13.03 -2.00
C LYS A 126 -27.76 -12.70 -0.51
N THR A 127 -27.40 -13.65 0.35
CA THR A 127 -27.02 -13.39 1.75
C THR A 127 -25.51 -13.58 1.86
N TYR A 128 -24.75 -12.48 1.89
CA TYR A 128 -23.29 -12.54 1.92
C TYR A 128 -22.78 -12.48 3.35
N ALA A 129 -22.23 -13.58 3.84
CA ALA A 129 -21.72 -13.70 5.19
C ALA A 129 -20.24 -14.08 5.20
N ARG A 130 -19.59 -13.87 6.35
CA ARG A 130 -18.21 -14.35 6.58
C ARG A 130 -18.08 -15.88 6.53
N SER A 131 -19.20 -16.60 6.57
CA SER A 131 -19.27 -18.06 6.40
C SER A 131 -19.28 -18.51 4.95
N ASP A 132 -19.54 -17.62 3.99
CA ASP A 132 -19.39 -17.92 2.57
C ASP A 132 -17.92 -17.90 2.15
N VAL A 133 -17.65 -18.19 0.89
CA VAL A 133 -16.34 -17.83 0.33
C VAL A 133 -16.24 -16.30 0.36
N VAL A 134 -15.19 -15.80 1.01
CA VAL A 134 -14.86 -14.38 1.04
C VAL A 134 -13.63 -14.14 0.18
N ALA A 135 -13.75 -13.30 -0.85
CA ALA A 135 -12.64 -12.90 -1.70
C ALA A 135 -12.22 -11.46 -1.41
N CYS A 136 -10.91 -11.25 -1.25
CA CYS A 136 -10.32 -9.93 -1.08
C CYS A 136 -9.83 -9.41 -2.43
N ILE A 137 -10.34 -8.25 -2.85
CA ILE A 137 -9.93 -7.58 -4.10
C ILE A 137 -8.96 -6.45 -3.72
N VAL A 138 -7.66 -6.70 -3.91
CA VAL A 138 -6.59 -5.72 -3.69
C VAL A 138 -6.30 -4.98 -5.00
N ASP A 139 -6.95 -3.84 -5.23
CA ASP A 139 -6.96 -3.18 -6.55
C ASP A 139 -7.21 -1.66 -6.44
N THR A 140 -7.83 -1.02 -7.44
CA THR A 140 -8.21 0.40 -7.44
C THR A 140 -9.43 0.71 -6.58
N GLY A 141 -10.11 -0.31 -6.07
CA GLY A 141 -11.31 -0.18 -5.25
C GLY A 141 -12.45 -1.01 -5.81
N ILE A 142 -13.65 -0.81 -5.26
CA ILE A 142 -14.89 -1.42 -5.73
C ILE A 142 -15.99 -0.37 -5.62
N ASP A 143 -16.68 -0.10 -6.73
CA ASP A 143 -17.94 0.61 -6.71
C ASP A 143 -19.05 -0.32 -6.19
N ALA A 144 -19.30 -0.25 -4.88
CA ALA A 144 -20.36 -1.02 -4.22
C ALA A 144 -21.78 -0.53 -4.59
N SER A 145 -21.93 0.54 -5.36
CA SER A 145 -23.22 1.03 -5.86
C SER A 145 -23.55 0.54 -7.26
N HIS A 146 -22.58 -0.04 -7.97
CA HIS A 146 -22.77 -0.60 -9.31
C HIS A 146 -23.88 -1.68 -9.29
N VAL A 147 -24.73 -1.70 -10.32
CA VAL A 147 -25.92 -2.58 -10.37
C VAL A 147 -25.60 -4.06 -10.18
N ASP A 148 -24.45 -4.54 -10.67
CA ASP A 148 -24.01 -5.92 -10.46
C ASP A 148 -23.32 -6.18 -9.11
N LEU A 149 -22.99 -5.12 -8.36
CA LEU A 149 -22.24 -5.17 -7.10
C LEU A 149 -22.96 -4.54 -5.90
N ASN A 150 -24.22 -4.14 -6.04
CA ASN A 150 -24.99 -3.41 -5.02
C ASN A 150 -25.91 -4.26 -4.13
N GLN A 151 -25.87 -5.59 -4.20
CA GLN A 151 -26.72 -6.49 -3.40
C GLN A 151 -26.14 -6.76 -1.99
N GLY A 152 -25.18 -5.96 -1.53
CA GLY A 152 -24.54 -6.14 -0.22
C GLY A 152 -23.39 -7.13 -0.20
N GLN A 153 -22.90 -7.60 -1.36
CA GLN A 153 -21.75 -8.52 -1.38
C GLN A 153 -20.44 -7.87 -0.91
N VAL A 154 -20.28 -6.55 -0.94
CA VAL A 154 -19.10 -5.89 -0.36
C VAL A 154 -19.26 -5.76 1.15
N ILE A 155 -18.75 -6.76 1.88
CA ILE A 155 -18.91 -6.91 3.34
C ILE A 155 -17.75 -6.29 4.15
N GLY A 156 -16.70 -5.83 3.47
CA GLY A 156 -15.55 -5.20 4.10
C GLY A 156 -14.85 -4.22 3.15
N TRP A 157 -14.22 -3.20 3.74
CA TRP A 157 -13.54 -2.15 2.98
C TRP A 157 -12.30 -1.62 3.69
N LYS A 158 -11.22 -1.40 2.93
CA LYS A 158 -10.04 -0.66 3.39
C LYS A 158 -9.43 0.14 2.25
N ASP A 159 -9.15 1.41 2.50
CA ASP A 159 -8.43 2.28 1.57
C ASP A 159 -7.03 2.62 2.12
N PHE A 160 -5.99 2.16 1.42
CA PHE A 160 -4.59 2.48 1.73
C PHE A 160 -4.03 3.63 0.88
N VAL A 161 -4.82 4.19 -0.04
CA VAL A 161 -4.43 5.29 -0.93
C VAL A 161 -4.90 6.62 -0.35
N ASN A 162 -6.22 6.78 -0.15
CA ASN A 162 -6.82 8.02 0.32
C ASN A 162 -7.44 7.90 1.73
N GLY A 163 -7.48 6.70 2.31
CA GLY A 163 -8.01 6.48 3.65
C GLY A 163 -9.52 6.68 3.80
N ARG A 164 -10.29 6.64 2.70
CA ARG A 164 -11.76 6.79 2.78
C ARG A 164 -12.41 5.57 3.42
N VAL A 165 -13.47 5.83 4.19
CA VAL A 165 -14.20 4.80 4.94
C VAL A 165 -15.29 4.11 4.11
N ALA A 166 -15.84 4.80 3.11
CA ALA A 166 -16.82 4.26 2.19
C ALA A 166 -16.12 3.65 0.97
N ALA A 167 -16.66 2.54 0.46
CA ALA A 167 -16.17 1.88 -0.74
C ALA A 167 -16.42 2.75 -1.98
N TYR A 168 -15.42 2.80 -2.86
CA TYR A 168 -15.47 3.51 -4.14
C TYR A 168 -14.41 2.94 -5.07
N ASP A 169 -14.53 3.25 -6.36
CA ASP A 169 -13.50 3.01 -7.36
C ASP A 169 -13.43 4.22 -8.28
N ASP A 170 -12.28 4.88 -8.32
CA ASP A 170 -12.01 6.09 -9.11
C ASP A 170 -11.17 5.79 -10.36
N ASN A 171 -10.99 4.50 -10.70
CA ASN A 171 -10.35 4.04 -11.92
C ASN A 171 -11.24 3.08 -12.72
N GLY A 172 -11.91 2.15 -12.04
CA GLY A 172 -12.83 1.17 -12.64
C GLY A 172 -12.24 -0.25 -12.79
N HIS A 173 -10.91 -0.41 -12.73
CA HIS A 173 -10.26 -1.72 -12.86
C HIS A 173 -10.71 -2.70 -11.76
N GLY A 174 -10.67 -2.28 -10.50
CA GLY A 174 -11.05 -3.12 -9.37
C GLY A 174 -12.53 -3.53 -9.39
N SER A 175 -13.43 -2.62 -9.80
CA SER A 175 -14.86 -2.94 -10.00
C SER A 175 -15.06 -3.94 -11.14
N HIS A 176 -14.30 -3.82 -12.23
CA HIS A 176 -14.34 -4.78 -13.33
C HIS A 176 -13.84 -6.17 -12.90
N VAL A 177 -12.74 -6.24 -12.13
CA VAL A 177 -12.23 -7.49 -11.54
C VAL A 177 -13.26 -8.10 -10.58
N ALA A 178 -13.86 -7.28 -9.71
CA ALA A 178 -14.91 -7.70 -8.79
C ALA A 178 -16.15 -8.23 -9.53
N GLY A 179 -16.55 -7.57 -10.62
CA GLY A 179 -17.66 -8.01 -11.48
C GLY A 179 -17.40 -9.35 -12.17
N ILE A 180 -16.18 -9.58 -12.68
CA ILE A 180 -15.79 -10.90 -13.23
C ILE A 180 -15.97 -12.00 -12.19
N LEU A 181 -15.60 -11.73 -10.94
CA LEU A 181 -15.70 -12.71 -9.87
C LEU A 181 -17.14 -12.88 -9.38
N ALA A 182 -17.78 -11.82 -8.89
CA ALA A 182 -19.00 -11.89 -8.10
C ALA A 182 -20.12 -10.97 -8.60
N GLY A 183 -20.03 -10.46 -9.83
CA GLY A 183 -21.10 -9.68 -10.43
C GLY A 183 -22.40 -10.48 -10.53
N GLN A 184 -23.54 -9.87 -10.21
CA GLN A 184 -24.82 -10.57 -10.20
C GLN A 184 -25.38 -10.84 -11.60
N GLY A 185 -24.91 -10.10 -12.61
CA GLY A 185 -25.44 -10.18 -13.97
C GLY A 185 -26.82 -9.54 -14.10
N ASP A 186 -27.16 -8.63 -13.18
CA ASP A 186 -28.41 -7.87 -13.18
C ASP A 186 -28.42 -6.86 -14.34
N ALA A 187 -27.25 -6.30 -14.71
CA ALA A 187 -27.13 -5.47 -15.92
C ALA A 187 -27.21 -6.30 -17.20
N THR A 188 -26.54 -7.45 -17.24
CA THR A 188 -26.47 -8.34 -18.40
C THR A 188 -26.20 -9.76 -17.92
N TRP A 189 -27.20 -10.62 -18.03
CA TRP A 189 -27.15 -11.99 -17.50
C TRP A 189 -25.95 -12.81 -18.03
N SER A 190 -25.58 -12.64 -19.30
CA SER A 190 -24.44 -13.34 -19.90
C SER A 190 -23.06 -12.89 -19.35
N LEU A 191 -23.01 -11.80 -18.58
CA LEU A 191 -21.79 -11.28 -17.95
C LEU A 191 -21.73 -11.59 -16.45
N ARG A 192 -22.62 -12.46 -15.94
CA ARG A 192 -22.62 -12.86 -14.53
C ARG A 192 -21.25 -13.34 -14.07
N GLY A 193 -20.92 -12.98 -12.84
CA GLY A 193 -19.70 -13.36 -12.17
C GLY A 193 -19.58 -14.88 -12.05
N VAL A 194 -18.34 -15.35 -12.11
CA VAL A 194 -17.97 -16.77 -12.01
C VAL A 194 -18.48 -17.38 -10.70
N ALA A 195 -18.36 -16.64 -9.62
CA ALA A 195 -18.75 -17.00 -8.27
C ALA A 195 -19.62 -15.90 -7.64
N TYR A 196 -20.79 -15.65 -8.26
CA TYR A 196 -21.76 -14.63 -7.85
C TYR A 196 -22.28 -14.76 -6.41
N GLY A 197 -22.09 -15.89 -5.73
CA GLY A 197 -22.45 -16.05 -4.31
C GLY A 197 -21.35 -15.61 -3.33
N THR A 198 -20.20 -15.16 -3.83
CA THR A 198 -19.02 -14.82 -3.02
C THR A 198 -19.18 -13.47 -2.35
N ALA A 199 -18.85 -13.39 -1.06
CA ALA A 199 -18.72 -12.12 -0.37
C ALA A 199 -17.37 -11.46 -0.70
N LEU A 200 -17.34 -10.14 -0.81
CA LEU A 200 -16.19 -9.35 -1.22
C LEU A 200 -15.66 -8.48 -0.07
N VAL A 201 -14.35 -8.40 0.05
CA VAL A 201 -13.66 -7.35 0.79
C VAL A 201 -12.89 -6.49 -0.21
N GLY A 202 -13.24 -5.20 -0.31
CA GLY A 202 -12.54 -4.27 -1.17
C GLY A 202 -11.34 -3.66 -0.46
N VAL A 203 -10.15 -3.79 -1.04
CA VAL A 203 -8.92 -3.21 -0.51
C VAL A 203 -8.28 -2.33 -1.59
N LYS A 204 -8.45 -1.01 -1.47
CA LYS A 204 -7.84 -0.07 -2.40
C LYS A 204 -6.35 0.09 -2.10
N ALA A 205 -5.52 -0.40 -3.01
CA ALA A 205 -4.06 -0.30 -2.99
C ALA A 205 -3.49 0.44 -4.21
N LEU A 206 -4.32 0.68 -5.23
CA LEU A 206 -3.98 1.43 -6.45
C LEU A 206 -4.81 2.73 -6.52
N ASP A 207 -4.21 3.80 -7.02
CA ASP A 207 -4.82 5.12 -7.17
C ASP A 207 -5.69 5.24 -8.44
N ALA A 208 -6.22 6.44 -8.70
CA ALA A 208 -7.09 6.71 -9.85
C ALA A 208 -6.40 6.49 -11.21
N SER A 209 -5.06 6.52 -11.27
CA SER A 209 -4.28 6.19 -12.47
C SER A 209 -4.04 4.68 -12.63
N GLY A 210 -4.54 3.87 -11.70
CA GLY A 210 -4.25 2.45 -11.62
C GLY A 210 -2.88 2.16 -11.00
N SER A 211 -2.22 3.15 -10.40
CA SER A 211 -0.84 3.02 -9.88
C SER A 211 -0.83 2.78 -8.38
N GLY A 212 0.06 1.91 -7.89
CA GLY A 212 0.20 1.65 -6.46
C GLY A 212 1.63 1.41 -6.03
N SER A 213 1.96 1.86 -4.82
CA SER A 213 3.26 1.59 -4.21
C SER A 213 3.35 0.15 -3.72
N THR A 214 4.56 -0.41 -3.72
CA THR A 214 4.84 -1.74 -3.16
C THR A 214 4.32 -1.87 -1.72
N THR A 215 4.48 -0.82 -0.92
CA THR A 215 3.99 -0.70 0.45
C THR A 215 2.47 -0.77 0.52
N ALA A 216 1.75 -0.09 -0.38
CA ALA A 216 0.28 -0.13 -0.42
C ALA A 216 -0.22 -1.55 -0.79
N ILE A 217 0.45 -2.21 -1.73
CA ILE A 217 0.12 -3.58 -2.12
C ILE A 217 0.39 -4.57 -0.97
N ILE A 218 1.56 -4.49 -0.31
CA ILE A 218 1.86 -5.36 0.84
C ILE A 218 0.91 -5.06 2.00
N ASN A 219 0.55 -3.80 2.25
CA ASN A 219 -0.47 -3.44 3.22
C ASN A 219 -1.80 -4.11 2.91
N GLY A 220 -2.19 -4.16 1.63
CA GLY A 220 -3.41 -4.81 1.20
C GLY A 220 -3.41 -6.31 1.42
N VAL A 221 -2.30 -6.99 1.11
CA VAL A 221 -2.14 -8.43 1.37
C VAL A 221 -2.06 -8.75 2.87
N ASN A 222 -1.53 -7.83 3.67
CA ASN A 222 -1.38 -8.02 5.12
C ASN A 222 -2.68 -7.74 5.91
N TYR A 223 -3.63 -7.01 5.34
CA TYR A 223 -4.89 -6.62 5.98
C TYR A 223 -5.78 -7.83 6.24
#